data_AF-T2KFN4-F1
#
_entry.id   AF-T2KFN4-F1
#
_cell.length_a   1.000
_cell.length_b   1.000
_cell.length_c   1.000
_cell.angle_alpha   90.00
_cell.angle_beta   90.00
_cell.angle_gamma   90.00
#
_symmetry.space_group_name_H-M   'P 1'
#
loop_
_entity.id
_entity.type
_entity.pdbx_description
1 polymer ?
#
loop_
_entity_poly.entity_id
_entity_poly.type
_entity_poly.pdbx_seq_one_letter_code
_entity_poly.pdbx_strand_id
1 'polypeptide(L)' 'VDIDWEFPDTAREVEGFERLTRTLRGRIDAIGKAKNRSMNLTMAASSNKGTLRWLKKDFLVENMDWVNVMSYDLYGAW' A
#
# COMPACT_ATOMS: atom_id res chain seq x y z
N VAL A 1 7.59 4.39 6.11
CA VAL A 1 7.81 3.07 5.51
C VAL A 1 7.02 3.07 4.23
N ASP A 2 7.64 2.65 3.14
CA ASP A 2 6.97 2.48 1.85
C ASP A 2 6.83 0.98 1.58
N ILE A 3 5.62 0.55 1.22
CA ILE A 3 5.34 -0.86 0.90
C ILE A 3 5.30 -1.01 -0.62
N ASP A 4 6.17 -1.88 -1.12
CA ASP A 4 6.29 -2.20 -2.54
C ASP A 4 6.01 -3.69 -2.77
N TRP A 5 4.74 -4.07 -2.70
CA TRP A 5 4.29 -5.43 -2.99
C TRP A 5 3.71 -5.45 -4.41
N GLU A 6 4.40 -6.17 -5.30
CA GLU A 6 4.04 -6.29 -6.72
C GLU A 6 3.61 -7.74 -7.09
N PHE A 7 2.33 -8.12 -7.02
CA PHE A 7 1.15 -7.35 -6.59
C PHE A 7 0.25 -8.23 -5.71
N PRO A 8 -0.61 -7.64 -4.86
CA PRO A 8 -1.68 -8.39 -4.19
C PRO A 8 -2.82 -8.69 -5.19
N ASP A 9 -2.65 -9.72 -6.00
CA ASP A 9 -3.48 -10.03 -7.18
C ASP A 9 -4.44 -11.20 -7.00
N THR A 10 -4.55 -11.72 -5.79
CA THR A 10 -5.54 -12.73 -5.40
C THR A 10 -6.34 -12.28 -4.18
N ALA A 11 -7.56 -12.80 -4.01
CA ALA A 11 -8.40 -12.49 -2.85
C ALA A 11 -7.70 -12.77 -1.50
N ARG A 12 -6.88 -13.84 -1.44
CA ARG A 12 -6.11 -14.20 -0.25
C ARG A 12 -4.97 -13.22 0.03
N GLU A 13 -4.29 -12.75 -1.01
CA GLU A 13 -3.24 -11.75 -0.86
C GLU A 13 -3.80 -10.40 -0.43
N VAL A 14 -4.94 -9.98 -1.00
CA VAL A 14 -5.64 -8.75 -0.58
C VAL A 14 -5.98 -8.81 0.90
N GLU A 15 -6.55 -9.91 1.39
CA GLU A 15 -6.85 -10.08 2.83
C GLU A 15 -5.58 -10.02 3.71
N GLY A 16 -4.47 -10.61 3.23
CA GLY A 16 -3.17 -10.52 3.89
C GLY A 16 -2.61 -9.11 3.91
N PHE A 17 -2.71 -8.41 2.79
CA PHE A 17 -2.32 -7.01 2.63
C PHE A 17 -3.14 -6.11 3.54
N GLU A 18 -4.45 -6.33 3.64
CA GLU A 18 -5.32 -5.58 4.54
C GLU A 18 -4.92 -5.71 6.01
N ARG A 19 -4.59 -6.92 6.46
CA ARG A 19 -4.07 -7.14 7.82
C ARG A 19 -2.72 -6.47 8.03
N LEU A 20 -1.83 -6.56 7.03
CA LEU A 20 -0.48 -6.00 7.10
C LEU A 20 -0.52 -4.48 7.29
N THR A 21 -1.25 -3.76 6.45
CA THR A 21 -1.25 -2.28 6.47
C THR A 21 -1.92 -1.74 7.74
N ARG A 22 -3.03 -2.35 8.20
CA ARG A 22 -3.67 -2.00 9.48
C ARG A 22 -2.72 -2.18 10.66
N THR A 23 -2.00 -3.29 10.67
CA THR A 23 -1.01 -3.58 11.72
C THR A 23 0.15 -2.58 11.68
N LEU A 24 0.65 -2.27 10.48
CA LEU A 24 1.74 -1.32 10.30
C LEU A 24 1.32 0.10 10.68
N ARG A 25 0.15 0.57 10.24
CA ARG A 25 -0.39 1.90 10.58
C ARG A 25 -0.39 2.11 12.09
N GLY A 26 -1.03 1.20 12.84
CA GLY A 26 -1.10 1.30 14.30
C GLY A 26 0.27 1.28 14.99
N ARG A 27 1.21 0.48 14.49
CA ARG A 27 2.59 0.43 15.03
C ARG A 27 3.39 1.67 14.71
N ILE A 28 3.30 2.17 13.47
CA ILE A 28 3.98 3.38 13.02
C ILE A 28 3.47 4.58 13.80
N ASP A 29 2.16 4.68 14.06
CA ASP A 29 1.57 5.74 14.87
C ASP A 29 2.07 5.70 16.31
N ALA A 30 2.11 4.51 16.92
CA ALA A 30 2.64 4.35 18.27
C ALA A 30 4.11 4.78 18.37
N ILE A 31 4.94 4.41 17.39
CA ILE A 31 6.35 4.81 17.33
C ILE A 31 6.47 6.33 17.09
N GLY A 32 5.67 6.89 16.20
CA GLY A 32 5.64 8.32 15.90
C GLY A 32 5.29 9.15 17.13
N LYS A 33 4.27 8.73 17.89
CA LYS A 33 3.88 9.33 19.17
C LYS A 33 5.00 9.24 20.21
N ALA A 34 5.59 8.05 20.40
CA ALA A 34 6.66 7.85 21.37
C ALA A 34 7.91 8.69 21.07
N LYS A 35 8.19 8.96 19.78
CA LYS A 35 9.34 9.75 19.34
C LYS A 35 9.02 11.22 19.05
N ASN A 36 7.78 11.66 19.29
CA ASN A 36 7.27 12.98 18.93
C ASN A 36 7.63 13.39 17.48
N ARG A 37 7.44 12.47 16.53
CA ARG A 37 7.80 12.65 15.12
C ARG A 37 6.77 12.01 14.22
N SER A 38 6.31 12.74 13.20
CA SER A 38 5.42 12.16 12.18
C SER A 38 6.14 11.03 11.43
N MET A 39 5.44 9.91 11.23
CA MET A 39 5.94 8.78 10.46
C MET A 39 4.87 8.33 9.48
N ASN A 40 5.26 8.25 8.22
CA ASN A 40 4.31 7.96 7.15
C ASN A 40 4.35 6.49 6.76
N LEU A 41 3.19 5.98 6.35
CA LEU A 41 2.98 4.70 5.70
C LEU A 41 2.49 4.97 4.28
N THR A 42 3.25 4.52 3.30
CA THR A 42 3.00 4.76 1.88
C THR A 42 3.08 3.44 1.13
N MET A 43 2.61 3.43 -0.12
CA MET A 43 2.81 2.27 -0.99
C MET A 43 3.07 2.68 -2.44
N ALA A 44 3.77 1.81 -3.15
CA ALA A 44 3.78 1.78 -4.60
C ALA A 44 2.63 0.88 -5.10
N ALA A 45 1.83 1.38 -6.05
CA ALA A 45 0.70 0.65 -6.62
C ALA A 45 0.84 0.56 -8.14
N SER A 46 0.44 -0.58 -8.71
CA SER A 46 0.37 -0.75 -10.17
C SER A 46 -0.45 0.34 -10.83
N SER A 47 -0.07 0.76 -12.04
CA SER A 47 -0.93 1.55 -12.93
C SER A 47 -1.85 0.66 -13.79
N ASN A 48 -1.69 -0.67 -13.73
CA ASN A 48 -2.50 -1.62 -14.48
C ASN A 48 -3.92 -1.75 -13.89
N LYS A 49 -4.95 -1.55 -14.72
CA LYS A 49 -6.37 -1.63 -14.31
C LYS A 49 -6.76 -3.00 -13.74
N GLY A 50 -6.20 -4.09 -14.28
CA GLY A 50 -6.48 -5.46 -13.87
C GLY A 50 -6.01 -5.76 -12.45
N THR A 51 -4.85 -5.23 -12.07
CA THR A 51 -4.27 -5.31 -10.73
C THR A 51 -4.94 -4.33 -9.76
N LEU A 52 -5.13 -3.07 -10.17
CA LEU A 52 -5.75 -2.03 -9.34
C LEU A 52 -7.16 -2.41 -8.85
N ARG A 53 -7.88 -3.25 -9.59
CA ARG A 53 -9.23 -3.69 -9.21
C ARG A 53 -9.28 -4.44 -7.87
N TRP A 54 -8.17 -5.02 -7.43
CA TRP A 54 -8.06 -5.76 -6.18
C TRP A 54 -7.90 -4.85 -4.95
N LEU A 55 -7.36 -3.65 -5.14
CA LEU A 55 -7.11 -2.69 -4.06
C LEU A 55 -8.29 -1.73 -3.91
N LYS A 56 -9.14 -1.98 -2.90
CA LYS A 56 -10.28 -1.10 -2.59
C LYS A 56 -9.81 0.27 -2.12
N LYS A 57 -10.39 1.33 -2.70
CA LYS A 57 -10.05 2.73 -2.39
C LYS A 57 -10.21 3.05 -0.91
N ASP A 58 -11.32 2.63 -0.31
CA ASP A 58 -11.63 2.93 1.10
C ASP A 58 -10.54 2.42 2.04
N PHE A 59 -10.05 1.21 1.77
CA PHE A 59 -8.98 0.58 2.54
C PHE A 59 -7.64 1.32 2.37
N LEU A 60 -7.31 1.76 1.15
CA LEU A 60 -6.09 2.51 0.90
C LEU A 60 -6.12 3.88 1.59
N VAL A 61 -7.24 4.59 1.51
CA VAL A 61 -7.43 5.89 2.17
C VAL A 61 -7.39 5.77 3.69
N GLU A 62 -7.85 4.64 4.25
CA GLU A 62 -7.83 4.41 5.69
C GLU A 62 -6.40 4.21 6.25
N ASN A 63 -5.52 3.56 5.48
CA ASN A 63 -4.23 3.09 6.02
C ASN A 63 -3.00 3.83 5.46
N MET A 64 -3.11 4.46 4.29
CA MET A 64 -1.98 5.10 3.60
C MET A 64 -2.03 6.61 3.73
N ASP A 65 -0.88 7.23 3.97
CA ASP A 65 -0.73 8.69 3.91
C ASP A 65 -0.79 9.17 2.44
N TRP A 66 -0.17 8.42 1.53
CA TRP A 66 -0.33 8.57 0.08
C TRP A 66 0.07 7.30 -0.66
N VAL A 67 -0.30 7.25 -1.94
CA VAL A 67 0.00 6.14 -2.86
C VAL A 67 0.80 6.67 -4.05
N ASN A 68 1.96 6.05 -4.30
CA ASN A 68 2.77 6.30 -5.49
C ASN A 68 2.31 5.36 -6.59
N VAL A 69 1.73 5.88 -7.66
CA VAL A 69 1.29 5.05 -8.80
C VAL A 69 2.49 4.81 -9.72
N MET A 70 2.81 3.55 -9.96
CA MET A 70 3.88 3.13 -10.87
C MET A 70 3.43 3.28 -12.33
N SER A 71 3.41 4.53 -12.79
CA SER A 71 3.00 4.92 -14.15
C SER A 71 4.14 4.75 -15.16
N TYR A 72 4.78 3.59 -15.11
CA TYR A 72 5.85 3.14 -15.99
C TYR A 72 5.68 1.63 -16.25
N ASP A 73 6.59 1.03 -17.01
CA ASP A 73 6.52 -0.38 -17.46
C ASP A 73 5.21 -0.74 -18.18
N LEU A 74 4.64 0.23 -18.90
CA LEU A 74 3.42 0.06 -19.67
C LEU A 74 3.63 -0.75 -20.97
N TYR A 75 4.84 -0.70 -21.52
CA TYR A 75 5.27 -1.44 -22.71
C TYR A 75 6.75 -1.79 -22.56
N GLY A 76 7.16 -2.91 -23.14
CA GLY A 76 8.55 -3.32 -23.22
C GLY A 76 8.73 -4.54 -24.12
N ALA A 77 9.93 -5.11 -24.13
CA ALA A 77 10.28 -6.23 -25.02
C ALA A 77 9.82 -7.60 -24.50
N TRP A 78 9.04 -7.62 -23.42
CA TRP A 78 8.44 -8.81 -22.81
C TRP A 78 7.12 -9.20 -23.47
#